data_AF-A0A842UNW2-F1
#
_entry.id   AF-A0A842UNW2-F1
#
_cell.length_a   1.000
_cell.length_b   1.000
_cell.length_c   1.000
_cell.angle_alpha   90.00
_cell.angle_beta   90.00
_cell.angle_gamma   90.00
#
_symmetry.space_group_name_H-M   'P 1'
#
loop_
_entity.id
_entity.type
_entity.pdbx_description
1 polymer ?
#
loop_
_entity_poly.entity_id
_entity_poly.type
_entity_poly.pdbx_seq_one_letter_code
_entity_poly.pdbx_strand_id
1 'polypeptide(L)'
;MRREGYSYSEISKIIGISRKHAWRIAKDIKFSKEGKGRYHREVKGIPARIKPQKKGLTSPKIRVIGHLLFDGSVWRNPKDYNSTIMYVNGSDELVKQFIDDVDEAYGLKPAFIEENVGYKRVIFRSKLMLEDLMNYFESYSTSNQNITVPTIIMNGKSKIKIEFLKAFFEDEGSISKEWRIMGDSKSKKIIYQVGTLLNEFGFKFRICKYREYTGHMYKLYLHKNKENLILFKKLGLFEKAYVTHGKNKGRKKLDVLKEAIKNHNK
;
A
#
# COMPACT_ATOMS: atom_id res chain seq x y z
N MET A 1 -5.76 20.87 -32.34
CA MET A 1 -4.53 20.66 -31.53
C MET A 1 -4.66 20.96 -30.03
N ARG A 2 -4.59 22.20 -29.50
CA ARG A 2 -4.60 22.39 -28.03
C ARG A 2 -5.84 21.78 -27.39
N ARG A 3 -7.03 22.04 -27.95
CA ARG A 3 -8.32 21.46 -27.55
C ARG A 3 -8.30 19.92 -27.54
N GLU A 4 -7.58 19.29 -28.47
CA GLU A 4 -7.38 17.84 -28.58
C GLU A 4 -6.27 17.30 -27.66
N GLY A 5 -5.76 18.10 -26.73
CA GLY A 5 -4.83 17.61 -25.71
C GLY A 5 -3.37 17.63 -26.07
N TYR A 6 -2.94 18.36 -27.11
CA TYR A 6 -1.52 18.54 -27.38
C TYR A 6 -0.91 19.56 -26.39
N SER A 7 0.27 19.29 -25.85
CA SER A 7 1.06 20.27 -25.10
C SER A 7 1.55 21.37 -26.02
N TYR A 8 1.89 22.51 -25.43
CA TYR A 8 2.61 23.56 -26.15
C TYR A 8 3.93 23.05 -26.77
N SER A 9 4.56 22.01 -26.20
CA SER A 9 5.75 21.37 -26.75
C SER A 9 5.45 20.58 -28.02
N GLU A 10 4.41 19.74 -28.02
CA GLU A 10 4.02 19.01 -29.24
C GLU A 10 3.46 19.92 -30.32
N ILE A 11 2.65 20.92 -29.94
CA ILE A 11 2.13 21.93 -30.88
C ILE A 11 3.30 22.64 -31.56
N SER A 12 4.30 23.04 -30.78
CA SER A 12 5.54 23.65 -31.27
C SER A 12 6.27 22.76 -32.28
N LYS A 13 6.43 21.46 -31.97
CA LYS A 13 7.09 20.49 -32.86
C LYS A 13 6.32 20.23 -34.15
N ILE A 14 5.00 20.07 -34.07
CA ILE A 14 4.14 19.72 -35.21
C ILE A 14 3.99 20.91 -36.17
N ILE A 15 3.85 22.12 -35.65
CA ILE A 15 3.65 23.33 -36.47
C ILE A 15 4.98 24.00 -36.84
N GLY A 16 6.10 23.62 -36.22
CA GLY A 16 7.41 24.24 -36.48
C GLY A 16 7.53 25.67 -35.92
N ILE A 17 6.80 26.00 -34.86
CA ILE A 17 6.86 27.31 -34.18
C ILE A 17 7.53 27.18 -32.81
N SER A 18 8.01 28.29 -32.24
CA SER A 18 8.56 28.25 -30.88
C SER A 18 7.51 27.91 -29.84
N ARG A 19 7.91 27.22 -28.75
CA ARG A 19 7.02 26.88 -27.64
C ARG A 19 6.35 28.10 -27.00
N LYS A 20 7.06 29.24 -26.92
CA LYS A 20 6.52 30.52 -26.43
C LYS A 20 5.41 31.03 -27.37
N HIS A 21 5.60 30.89 -28.68
CA HIS A 21 4.59 31.25 -29.67
C HIS A 21 3.37 30.33 -29.56
N ALA A 22 3.57 29.00 -29.50
CA ALA A 22 2.50 28.03 -29.29
C ALA A 22 1.69 28.31 -28.00
N TRP A 23 2.36 28.66 -26.90
CA TRP A 23 1.70 29.09 -25.66
C TRP A 23 0.89 30.37 -25.86
N ARG A 24 1.48 31.41 -26.47
CA ARG A 24 0.81 32.70 -26.66
C ARG A 24 -0.51 32.56 -27.43
N ILE A 25 -0.54 31.71 -28.46
CA ILE A 25 -1.75 31.46 -29.27
C ILE A 25 -2.77 30.62 -28.53
N ALA A 26 -2.33 29.61 -27.78
CA ALA A 26 -3.21 28.56 -27.27
C ALA A 26 -3.45 28.58 -25.76
N LYS A 27 -2.93 29.57 -25.02
CA LYS A 27 -3.01 29.65 -23.55
C LYS A 27 -4.45 29.66 -23.02
N ASP A 28 -5.37 30.28 -23.76
CA ASP A 28 -6.77 30.43 -23.37
C ASP A 28 -7.65 29.28 -23.89
N ILE A 29 -7.09 28.37 -24.69
CA ILE A 29 -7.78 27.20 -25.21
C ILE A 29 -7.77 26.09 -24.16
N LYS A 30 -8.93 25.86 -23.53
CA LYS A 30 -9.15 24.73 -22.64
C LYS A 30 -9.17 23.42 -23.43
N PHE A 31 -8.75 22.33 -22.79
CA PHE A 31 -8.91 20.99 -23.33
C PHE A 31 -10.38 20.62 -23.48
N SER A 32 -10.71 19.87 -24.54
CA SER A 32 -11.92 19.05 -24.52
C SER A 32 -11.75 17.91 -23.50
N LYS A 33 -12.83 17.21 -23.18
CA LYS A 33 -12.76 16.04 -22.29
C LYS A 33 -11.84 14.95 -22.88
N GLU A 34 -11.98 14.69 -24.18
CA GLU A 34 -11.16 13.73 -24.94
C GLU A 34 -9.71 14.21 -25.00
N GLY A 35 -9.50 15.50 -25.26
CA GLY A 35 -8.17 16.10 -25.28
C GLY A 35 -7.48 16.09 -23.93
N LYS A 36 -8.22 16.30 -22.83
CA LYS A 36 -7.66 16.15 -21.48
C LYS A 36 -7.23 14.70 -21.24
N GLY A 37 -8.03 13.73 -21.65
CA GLY A 37 -7.69 12.31 -21.60
C GLY A 37 -6.47 11.94 -22.45
N ARG A 38 -6.35 12.50 -23.65
CA ARG A 38 -5.15 12.38 -24.48
C ARG A 38 -3.94 13.01 -23.79
N TYR A 39 -4.05 14.25 -23.32
CA TYR A 39 -2.97 14.98 -22.67
C TYR A 39 -2.43 14.24 -21.44
N HIS A 40 -3.30 13.65 -20.62
CA HIS A 40 -2.86 12.88 -19.46
C HIS A 40 -2.26 11.52 -19.82
N ARG A 41 -2.72 10.87 -20.90
CA ARG A 41 -2.16 9.60 -21.39
C ARG A 41 -0.83 9.77 -22.11
N GLU A 42 -0.69 10.82 -22.90
CA GLU A 42 0.36 10.98 -23.91
C GLU A 42 1.28 12.17 -23.62
N VAL A 43 0.80 13.18 -22.90
CA VAL A 43 1.44 14.49 -22.83
C VAL A 43 1.92 14.86 -21.43
N LYS A 44 2.85 14.03 -20.99
CA LYS A 44 4.20 14.47 -20.58
C LYS A 44 5.29 13.66 -21.29
N GLY A 45 4.96 12.95 -22.38
CA GLY A 45 5.90 12.35 -23.35
C GLY A 45 6.87 11.29 -22.82
N ILE A 46 6.95 11.10 -21.50
CA ILE A 46 7.69 10.04 -20.87
C ILE A 46 6.76 9.61 -19.72
N PRO A 47 5.96 8.53 -19.86
CA PRO A 47 5.49 7.86 -18.64
C PRO A 47 6.72 7.69 -17.78
N ALA A 48 6.70 8.16 -16.52
CA ALA A 48 7.86 8.00 -15.64
C ALA A 48 8.31 6.56 -15.80
N ARG A 49 9.47 6.37 -16.45
CA ARG A 49 9.86 5.04 -16.92
C ARG A 49 10.04 4.25 -15.65
N ILE A 50 9.12 3.34 -15.39
CA ILE A 50 9.32 2.45 -14.26
C ILE A 50 10.47 1.54 -14.63
N LYS A 51 11.25 1.15 -13.63
CA LYS A 51 12.26 0.11 -13.81
C LYS A 51 11.62 -1.11 -14.50
N PRO A 52 12.34 -1.81 -15.40
CA PRO A 52 11.85 -3.04 -15.99
C PRO A 52 11.39 -4.02 -14.89
N GLN A 53 10.15 -4.51 -15.03
CA GLN A 53 9.57 -5.37 -14.01
C GLN A 53 10.16 -6.77 -14.12
N LYS A 54 10.68 -7.28 -13.00
CA LYS A 54 11.25 -8.64 -12.92
C LYS A 54 10.12 -9.67 -13.03
N LYS A 55 10.41 -10.85 -13.60
CA LYS A 55 9.44 -11.95 -13.76
C LYS A 55 8.87 -12.48 -12.42
N GLY A 56 9.49 -12.17 -11.29
CA GLY A 56 9.04 -12.58 -9.95
C GLY A 56 8.89 -11.41 -8.98
N LEU A 57 8.17 -11.65 -7.89
CA LEU A 57 7.97 -10.69 -6.82
C LEU A 57 9.24 -10.53 -5.96
N THR A 58 9.79 -9.32 -5.92
CA THR A 58 10.86 -8.95 -4.98
C THR A 58 10.26 -8.56 -3.63
N SER A 59 11.05 -8.64 -2.54
CA SER A 59 10.60 -8.22 -1.21
C SER A 59 10.06 -6.77 -1.16
N PRO A 60 10.73 -5.76 -1.76
CA PRO A 60 10.17 -4.41 -1.85
C PRO A 60 8.80 -4.37 -2.53
N LYS A 61 8.64 -5.08 -3.65
CA LYS A 61 7.37 -5.09 -4.38
C LYS A 61 6.24 -5.73 -3.57
N ILE A 62 6.54 -6.79 -2.80
CA ILE A 62 5.56 -7.44 -1.91
C ILE A 62 5.16 -6.49 -0.79
N ARG A 63 6.11 -5.78 -0.18
CA ARG A 63 5.80 -4.76 0.84
C ARG A 63 4.95 -3.64 0.28
N VAL A 64 5.26 -3.13 -0.92
CA VAL A 64 4.43 -2.13 -1.60
C VAL A 64 3.01 -2.65 -1.81
N ILE A 65 2.85 -3.86 -2.35
CA ILE A 65 1.53 -4.47 -2.58
C ILE A 65 0.77 -4.64 -1.24
N GLY A 66 1.43 -5.14 -0.20
CA GLY A 66 0.83 -5.35 1.12
C GLY A 66 0.39 -4.04 1.76
N HIS A 67 1.28 -3.06 1.87
CA HIS A 67 0.98 -1.76 2.46
C HIS A 67 -0.12 -1.02 1.70
N LEU A 68 -0.19 -1.17 0.37
CA LEU A 68 -1.27 -0.60 -0.41
C LEU A 68 -2.63 -1.26 -0.18
N LEU A 69 -2.64 -2.55 0.18
CA LEU A 69 -3.87 -3.30 0.45
C LEU A 69 -4.46 -2.93 1.81
N PHE A 70 -3.62 -2.68 2.81
CA PHE A 70 -4.03 -2.50 4.20
C PHE A 70 -4.23 -1.01 4.55
N ASP A 71 -3.16 -0.21 4.49
CA ASP A 71 -3.17 1.22 4.86
C ASP A 71 -3.02 2.17 3.66
N GLY A 72 -3.22 1.65 2.45
CA GLY A 72 -3.09 2.40 1.23
C GLY A 72 -4.34 2.40 0.35
N SER A 73 -4.17 2.93 -0.85
CA SER A 73 -5.25 3.02 -1.83
C SER A 73 -4.66 3.15 -3.24
N VAL A 74 -5.25 2.42 -4.19
CA VAL A 74 -4.86 2.42 -5.61
C VAL A 74 -6.11 2.64 -6.43
N TRP A 75 -6.19 3.76 -7.15
CA TRP A 75 -7.33 4.04 -8.01
C TRP A 75 -6.97 4.96 -9.18
N ARG A 76 -7.80 4.89 -10.22
CA ARG A 76 -7.76 5.81 -11.36
C ARG A 76 -8.94 6.77 -11.24
N ASN A 77 -8.69 8.07 -11.27
CA ASN A 77 -9.77 9.06 -11.33
C ASN A 77 -10.39 9.03 -12.75
N PRO A 78 -11.68 8.68 -12.91
CA PRO A 78 -12.30 8.58 -14.23
C PRO A 78 -12.40 9.93 -14.96
N LYS A 79 -12.45 11.04 -14.22
CA LYS A 79 -12.63 12.39 -14.78
C LYS A 79 -11.33 12.96 -15.35
N ASP A 80 -10.21 12.70 -14.68
CA ASP A 80 -8.93 13.33 -15.00
C ASP A 80 -7.87 12.34 -15.49
N TYR A 81 -8.21 11.05 -15.62
CA TYR A 81 -7.29 9.96 -16.00
C TYR A 81 -6.03 9.85 -15.13
N ASN A 82 -6.01 10.54 -14.00
CA ASN A 82 -4.91 10.52 -13.04
C ASN A 82 -4.93 9.18 -12.29
N SER A 83 -3.79 8.52 -12.29
CA SER A 83 -3.54 7.32 -11.48
C SER A 83 -3.01 7.78 -10.12
N THR A 84 -3.68 7.38 -9.05
CA THR A 84 -3.28 7.70 -7.68
C THR A 84 -2.94 6.41 -6.95
N ILE A 85 -1.72 6.35 -6.45
CA ILE A 85 -1.23 5.32 -5.55
C ILE A 85 -0.86 6.04 -4.25
N MET A 86 -1.47 5.66 -3.14
CA MET A 86 -1.36 6.38 -1.88
C MET A 86 -1.10 5.40 -0.74
N TYR A 87 -0.23 5.77 0.18
CA TYR A 87 -0.04 5.08 1.46
C TYR A 87 -0.13 6.11 2.60
N VAL A 88 -0.77 5.73 3.70
CA VAL A 88 -1.00 6.59 4.86
C VAL A 88 -0.58 5.83 6.10
N ASN A 89 0.35 6.36 6.90
CA ASN A 89 0.73 5.70 8.15
C ASN A 89 1.26 6.68 9.20
N GLY A 90 1.14 6.31 10.47
CA GLY A 90 1.64 7.06 11.61
C GLY A 90 3.14 6.89 11.91
N SER A 91 3.78 5.87 11.33
CA SER A 91 5.20 5.60 11.49
C SER A 91 6.03 6.21 10.36
N ASP A 92 6.89 7.16 10.70
CA ASP A 92 7.87 7.73 9.77
C ASP A 92 8.82 6.66 9.20
N GLU A 93 9.15 5.63 9.99
CA GLU A 93 10.00 4.52 9.54
C GLU A 93 9.31 3.66 8.47
N LEU A 94 8.01 3.40 8.60
CA LEU A 94 7.23 2.68 7.59
C LEU A 94 7.03 3.53 6.34
N VAL A 95 6.71 4.82 6.50
CA VAL A 95 6.53 5.74 5.35
C VAL A 95 7.83 5.86 4.56
N LYS A 96 8.97 6.01 5.24
CA LYS A 96 10.28 6.02 4.59
C LYS A 96 10.57 4.70 3.88
N GLN A 97 10.32 3.55 4.55
CA GLN A 97 10.48 2.25 3.91
C GLN A 97 9.62 2.11 2.67
N PHE A 98 8.36 2.54 2.71
CA PHE A 98 7.47 2.48 1.56
C PHE A 98 7.99 3.30 0.38
N ILE A 99 8.51 4.52 0.64
CA ILE A 99 9.15 5.33 -0.40
C ILE A 99 10.36 4.62 -0.99
N ASP A 100 11.25 4.10 -0.15
CA ASP A 100 12.45 3.39 -0.57
C ASP A 100 12.09 2.12 -1.37
N ASP A 101 11.05 1.40 -0.97
CA ASP A 101 10.56 0.19 -1.65
C ASP A 101 9.93 0.50 -3.02
N VAL A 102 9.18 1.61 -3.13
CA VAL A 102 8.64 2.08 -4.41
C VAL A 102 9.77 2.51 -5.35
N ASP A 103 10.79 3.19 -4.84
CA ASP A 103 11.96 3.53 -5.64
C ASP A 103 12.74 2.27 -6.07
N GLU A 104 12.91 1.29 -5.20
CA GLU A 104 13.59 0.04 -5.56
C GLU A 104 12.80 -0.75 -6.63
N ALA A 105 11.49 -0.94 -6.42
CA ALA A 105 10.63 -1.75 -7.29
C ALA A 105 10.28 -1.06 -8.61
N TYR A 106 10.09 0.27 -8.59
CA TYR A 106 9.59 1.02 -9.74
C TYR A 106 10.51 2.16 -10.19
N GLY A 107 11.48 2.61 -9.39
CA GLY A 107 12.31 3.77 -9.71
C GLY A 107 11.54 5.09 -9.65
N LEU A 108 10.52 5.15 -8.81
CA LEU A 108 9.65 6.31 -8.67
C LEU A 108 9.90 7.02 -7.34
N LYS A 109 9.84 8.34 -7.38
CA LYS A 109 9.78 9.20 -6.19
C LYS A 109 8.35 9.68 -5.96
N PRO A 110 7.97 9.99 -4.70
CA PRO A 110 6.63 10.48 -4.41
C PRO A 110 6.37 11.80 -5.14
N ALA A 111 5.16 11.95 -5.65
CA ALA A 111 4.69 13.21 -6.22
C ALA A 111 4.38 14.22 -5.11
N PHE A 112 3.86 13.74 -3.96
CA PHE A 112 3.54 14.54 -2.79
C PHE A 112 3.82 13.74 -1.51
N ILE A 113 4.25 14.46 -0.47
CA ILE A 113 4.31 13.99 0.91
C ILE A 113 3.54 15.02 1.73
N GLU A 114 2.41 14.60 2.30
CA GLU A 114 1.58 15.44 3.18
C GLU A 114 1.83 15.00 4.62
N GLU A 115 2.28 15.92 5.46
CA GLU A 115 2.44 15.70 6.89
C GLU A 115 1.22 16.25 7.63
N ASN A 116 0.55 15.38 8.38
CA ASN A 116 -0.60 15.72 9.21
C ASN A 116 -0.28 15.38 10.68
N VAL A 117 -1.04 15.96 11.61
CA VAL A 117 -0.87 15.64 13.03
C VAL A 117 -1.16 14.15 13.27
N GLY A 118 -0.11 13.38 13.53
CA GLY A 118 -0.18 11.95 13.85
C GLY A 118 -0.07 10.98 12.67
N TYR A 119 0.04 11.45 11.42
CA TYR A 119 0.27 10.58 10.26
C TYR A 119 0.89 11.32 9.07
N LYS A 120 1.57 10.57 8.20
CA LYS A 120 2.03 11.05 6.89
C LYS A 120 1.29 10.32 5.78
N ARG A 121 1.04 11.04 4.69
CA ARG A 121 0.46 10.51 3.47
C ARG A 121 1.45 10.71 2.33
N VAL A 122 1.77 9.64 1.63
CA VAL A 122 2.64 9.67 0.46
C VAL A 122 1.85 9.30 -0.79
N ILE A 123 1.99 10.09 -1.85
CA ILE A 123 1.22 9.95 -3.08
C ILE A 123 2.17 9.79 -4.26
N PHE A 124 1.97 8.75 -5.05
CA PHE A 124 2.61 8.51 -6.33
C PHE A 124 1.61 8.65 -7.46
N ARG A 125 2.06 9.19 -8.60
CA ARG A 125 1.26 9.34 -9.82
C ARG A 125 1.98 8.66 -10.99
N SER A 126 1.70 7.38 -11.19
CA SER A 126 2.25 6.60 -12.31
C SER A 126 1.21 5.64 -12.86
N LYS A 127 0.87 5.82 -14.15
CA LYS A 127 -0.05 4.92 -14.86
C LYS A 127 0.53 3.50 -14.95
N LEU A 128 1.83 3.38 -15.23
CA LEU A 128 2.50 2.08 -15.38
C LEU A 128 2.57 1.32 -14.06
N MET A 129 2.86 2.01 -12.94
CA MET A 129 2.82 1.40 -11.62
C MET A 129 1.40 0.94 -11.27
N LEU A 130 0.38 1.76 -11.55
CA LEU A 130 -1.02 1.37 -11.34
C LEU A 130 -1.37 0.13 -12.17
N GLU A 131 -1.07 0.11 -13.46
CA GLU A 131 -1.38 -1.02 -14.34
C GLU A 131 -0.68 -2.31 -13.90
N ASP A 132 0.58 -2.21 -13.44
CA ASP A 132 1.29 -3.33 -12.84
C ASP A 132 0.64 -3.81 -11.53
N LEU A 133 0.28 -2.89 -10.62
CA LEU A 133 -0.37 -3.21 -9.35
C LEU A 133 -1.74 -3.89 -9.54
N MET A 134 -2.50 -3.46 -10.55
CA MET A 134 -3.81 -4.03 -10.88
C MET A 134 -3.73 -5.47 -11.42
N ASN A 135 -2.55 -5.97 -11.79
CA ASN A 135 -2.35 -7.38 -12.13
C ASN A 135 -2.37 -8.30 -10.90
N TYR A 136 -2.20 -7.75 -9.68
CA TYR A 136 -2.21 -8.53 -8.45
C TYR A 136 -3.57 -8.51 -7.78
N PHE A 137 -4.23 -7.36 -7.75
CA PHE A 137 -5.56 -7.21 -7.16
C PHE A 137 -6.46 -6.39 -8.09
N GLU A 138 -7.70 -6.86 -8.28
CA GLU A 138 -8.76 -6.09 -8.95
C GLU A 138 -9.13 -4.82 -8.18
N SER A 139 -8.86 -4.80 -6.88
CA SER A 139 -9.06 -3.64 -6.01
C SER A 139 -8.17 -3.76 -4.77
N TYR A 140 -7.61 -2.64 -4.34
CA TYR A 140 -6.87 -2.52 -3.09
C TYR A 140 -7.75 -2.10 -1.91
N SER A 141 -9.09 -2.16 -2.06
CA SER A 141 -10.01 -1.90 -0.95
C SER A 141 -10.44 -3.20 -0.28
N THR A 142 -10.06 -3.40 0.98
CA THR A 142 -10.51 -4.54 1.80
C THR A 142 -12.02 -4.58 2.05
N SER A 143 -12.77 -3.53 1.69
CA SER A 143 -14.23 -3.55 1.70
C SER A 143 -14.81 -4.39 0.56
N ASN A 144 -14.07 -4.59 -0.53
CA ASN A 144 -14.45 -5.48 -1.61
C ASN A 144 -14.32 -6.94 -1.16
N GLN A 145 -15.44 -7.64 -1.01
CA GLN A 145 -15.48 -9.02 -0.51
C GLN A 145 -14.98 -10.07 -1.51
N ASN A 146 -14.75 -9.68 -2.77
CA ASN A 146 -14.29 -10.58 -3.81
C ASN A 146 -12.77 -10.71 -3.90
N ILE A 147 -12.02 -9.78 -3.32
CA ILE A 147 -10.57 -9.79 -3.40
C ILE A 147 -9.99 -10.98 -2.61
N THR A 148 -8.90 -11.54 -3.14
CA THR A 148 -8.14 -12.63 -2.53
C THR A 148 -6.66 -12.29 -2.60
N VAL A 149 -5.87 -12.81 -1.66
CA VAL A 149 -4.41 -12.72 -1.72
C VAL A 149 -3.93 -13.44 -2.99
N PRO A 150 -3.08 -12.79 -3.82
CA PRO A 150 -2.59 -13.35 -5.06
C PRO A 150 -1.97 -14.72 -4.87
N THR A 151 -2.22 -15.64 -5.80
CA THR A 151 -1.68 -17.01 -5.76
C THR A 151 -0.15 -17.02 -5.72
N ILE A 152 0.51 -16.06 -6.37
CA ILE A 152 1.98 -15.89 -6.31
C ILE A 152 2.49 -15.58 -4.89
N ILE A 153 1.67 -14.96 -4.03
CA ILE A 153 1.98 -14.75 -2.61
C ILE A 153 1.59 -15.99 -1.80
N MET A 154 0.37 -16.50 -2.00
CA MET A 154 -0.13 -17.69 -1.29
C MET A 154 0.72 -18.94 -1.51
N ASN A 155 1.30 -19.11 -2.69
CA ASN A 155 2.16 -20.24 -3.05
C ASN A 155 3.65 -19.84 -3.08
N GLY A 156 3.98 -18.61 -2.68
CA GLY A 156 5.33 -18.07 -2.71
C GLY A 156 6.27 -18.76 -1.71
N LYS A 157 7.58 -18.51 -1.84
CA LYS A 157 8.56 -18.97 -0.84
C LYS A 157 8.27 -18.32 0.52
N SER A 158 8.74 -18.92 1.62
CA SER A 158 8.55 -18.40 2.98
C SER A 158 8.89 -16.91 3.13
N LYS A 159 9.97 -16.45 2.47
CA LYS A 159 10.34 -15.03 2.45
C LYS A 159 9.23 -14.14 1.90
N ILE A 160 8.54 -14.54 0.82
CA ILE A 160 7.45 -13.77 0.21
C ILE A 160 6.26 -13.68 1.17
N LYS A 161 5.90 -14.82 1.76
CA LYS A 161 4.78 -14.92 2.71
C LYS A 161 5.03 -14.06 3.95
N ILE A 162 6.26 -14.09 4.49
CA ILE A 162 6.66 -13.28 5.64
C ILE A 162 6.56 -11.79 5.32
N GLU A 163 7.07 -11.31 4.18
CA GLU A 163 6.98 -9.88 3.82
C GLU A 163 5.53 -9.40 3.70
N PHE A 164 4.63 -10.24 3.16
CA PHE A 164 3.20 -9.92 3.11
C PHE A 164 2.56 -9.90 4.50
N LEU A 165 2.87 -10.88 5.36
CA LEU A 165 2.41 -10.91 6.76
C LEU A 165 2.95 -9.72 7.56
N LYS A 166 4.20 -9.31 7.32
CA LYS A 166 4.78 -8.11 7.93
C LYS A 166 3.94 -6.88 7.58
N ALA A 167 3.66 -6.64 6.30
CA ALA A 167 2.82 -5.51 5.90
C ALA A 167 1.44 -5.54 6.58
N PHE A 168 0.79 -6.71 6.65
CA PHE A 168 -0.49 -6.86 7.36
C PHE A 168 -0.41 -6.45 8.83
N PHE A 169 0.56 -6.96 9.60
CA PHE A 169 0.64 -6.65 11.03
C PHE A 169 1.18 -5.25 11.30
N GLU A 170 2.12 -4.76 10.49
CA GLU A 170 2.60 -3.39 10.61
C GLU A 170 1.45 -2.37 10.51
N ASP A 171 0.54 -2.57 9.55
CA ASP A 171 -0.59 -1.67 9.31
C ASP A 171 -1.80 -2.00 10.23
N GLU A 172 -2.34 -3.22 10.15
CA GLU A 172 -3.61 -3.63 10.81
C GLU A 172 -3.41 -4.28 12.19
N GLY A 173 -2.17 -4.65 12.52
CA GLY A 173 -1.86 -5.42 13.71
C GLY A 173 -1.88 -4.60 14.99
N SER A 174 -2.32 -5.20 16.09
CA SER A 174 -2.27 -4.59 17.43
C SER A 174 -1.96 -5.61 18.53
N ILE A 175 -1.57 -5.10 19.70
CA ILE A 175 -1.34 -5.91 20.91
C ILE A 175 -2.28 -5.38 22.01
N SER A 176 -3.12 -6.25 22.56
CA SER A 176 -4.04 -5.89 23.65
C SER A 176 -3.31 -5.63 24.97
N LYS A 177 -4.04 -5.07 25.95
CA LYS A 177 -3.54 -4.89 27.33
C LYS A 177 -3.15 -6.22 27.98
N GLU A 178 -3.82 -7.30 27.61
CA GLU A 178 -3.57 -8.67 28.06
C GLU A 178 -2.54 -9.39 27.18
N TRP A 179 -1.76 -8.66 26.38
CA TRP A 179 -0.68 -9.18 25.54
C TRP A 179 -1.12 -10.08 24.38
N ARG A 180 -2.38 -9.96 23.94
CA ARG A 180 -2.87 -10.72 22.79
C ARG A 180 -2.59 -9.97 21.49
N ILE A 181 -1.89 -10.62 20.56
CA ILE A 181 -1.68 -10.09 19.20
C ILE A 181 -2.95 -10.32 18.38
N MET A 182 -3.38 -9.30 17.66
CA MET A 182 -4.53 -9.38 16.76
C MET A 182 -4.33 -8.54 15.51
N GLY A 183 -5.14 -8.79 14.48
CA GLY A 183 -5.24 -7.95 13.29
C GLY A 183 -6.65 -8.03 12.71
N ASP A 184 -7.07 -6.96 12.04
CA ASP A 184 -8.43 -6.78 11.57
C ASP A 184 -8.49 -6.68 10.04
N SER A 185 -9.62 -7.08 9.47
CA SER A 185 -9.94 -6.77 8.07
C SER A 185 -11.43 -6.77 7.82
N LYS A 186 -11.87 -5.94 6.86
CA LYS A 186 -13.24 -5.98 6.34
C LYS A 186 -13.49 -7.16 5.38
N SER A 187 -12.44 -7.71 4.77
CA SER A 187 -12.57 -8.83 3.83
C SER A 187 -12.44 -10.17 4.54
N LYS A 188 -13.52 -10.96 4.50
CA LYS A 188 -13.50 -12.35 5.01
C LYS A 188 -12.44 -13.19 4.29
N LYS A 189 -12.29 -13.04 2.97
CA LYS A 189 -11.35 -13.88 2.22
C LYS A 189 -9.90 -13.58 2.60
N ILE A 190 -9.56 -12.30 2.67
CA ILE A 190 -8.20 -11.85 3.03
C ILE A 190 -7.82 -12.32 4.44
N ILE A 191 -8.66 -12.09 5.45
CA ILE A 191 -8.29 -12.46 6.84
C ILE A 191 -8.11 -13.97 7.02
N TYR A 192 -8.91 -14.79 6.32
CA TYR A 192 -8.76 -16.25 6.36
C TYR A 192 -7.50 -16.70 5.62
N GLN A 193 -7.15 -16.07 4.50
CA GLN A 193 -5.89 -16.35 3.78
C GLN A 193 -4.66 -15.92 4.59
N VAL A 194 -4.72 -14.78 5.30
CA VAL A 194 -3.72 -14.40 6.30
C VAL A 194 -3.60 -15.47 7.38
N GLY A 195 -4.73 -16.00 7.85
CA GLY A 195 -4.76 -17.16 8.76
C GLY A 195 -4.07 -18.40 8.18
N THR A 196 -4.34 -18.75 6.92
CA THR A 196 -3.67 -19.86 6.24
C THR A 196 -2.15 -19.66 6.20
N LEU A 197 -1.69 -18.46 5.82
CA LEU A 197 -0.26 -18.13 5.82
C LEU A 197 0.36 -18.25 7.21
N LEU A 198 -0.33 -17.77 8.26
CA LEU A 198 0.12 -17.91 9.64
C LEU A 198 0.20 -19.37 10.10
N ASN A 199 -0.77 -20.20 9.70
CA ASN A 199 -0.78 -21.62 10.04
C ASN A 199 0.46 -22.34 9.50
N GLU A 200 0.93 -21.99 8.30
CA GLU A 200 2.14 -22.57 7.71
C GLU A 200 3.42 -22.28 8.53
N PHE A 201 3.44 -21.18 9.28
CA PHE A 201 4.54 -20.87 10.19
C PHE A 201 4.34 -21.43 11.60
N GLY A 202 3.25 -22.17 11.85
CA GLY A 202 2.96 -22.82 13.13
C GLY A 202 2.22 -21.94 14.13
N PHE A 203 1.62 -20.82 13.72
CA PHE A 203 0.84 -19.99 14.62
C PHE A 203 -0.50 -20.64 14.95
N LYS A 204 -0.84 -20.64 16.25
CA LYS A 204 -2.19 -20.99 16.71
C LYS A 204 -3.04 -19.72 16.78
N PHE A 205 -4.17 -19.68 16.10
CA PHE A 205 -5.03 -18.50 16.05
C PHE A 205 -6.52 -18.85 15.98
N ARG A 206 -7.35 -17.84 16.22
CA ARG A 206 -8.80 -17.88 16.01
C ARG A 206 -9.22 -16.66 15.22
N ILE A 207 -10.19 -16.83 14.32
CA ILE A 207 -10.86 -15.73 13.64
C ILE A 207 -12.27 -15.58 14.21
N CYS A 208 -12.70 -14.36 14.51
CA CYS A 208 -14.09 -14.06 14.84
C CYS A 208 -14.66 -12.99 13.90
N LYS A 209 -15.99 -12.93 13.83
CA LYS A 209 -16.74 -11.91 13.11
C LYS A 209 -17.41 -11.00 14.13
N TYR A 210 -17.34 -9.69 13.92
CA TYR A 210 -18.00 -8.69 14.76
C TYR A 210 -18.60 -7.57 13.90
N ARG A 211 -19.45 -6.74 14.49
CA ARG A 211 -20.12 -5.63 13.81
C ARG A 211 -19.53 -4.31 14.29
N GLU A 212 -19.12 -3.48 13.35
CA GLU A 212 -18.80 -2.07 13.55
C GLU A 212 -19.86 -1.18 12.90
N TYR A 213 -19.74 0.13 13.10
CA TYR A 213 -20.60 1.13 12.48
C TYR A 213 -20.54 1.07 10.94
N THR A 214 -19.40 0.71 10.35
CA THR A 214 -19.24 0.59 8.88
C THR A 214 -19.66 -0.75 8.28
N GLY A 215 -20.09 -1.70 9.12
CA GLY A 215 -20.49 -3.03 8.68
C GLY A 215 -19.78 -4.15 9.44
N HIS A 216 -19.68 -5.32 8.81
CA HIS A 216 -19.03 -6.47 9.44
C HIS A 216 -17.51 -6.38 9.29
N MET A 217 -16.81 -6.76 10.35
CA MET A 217 -15.36 -6.92 10.37
C MET A 217 -14.98 -8.29 10.89
N TYR A 218 -13.76 -8.71 10.56
CA TYR A 218 -13.21 -9.97 10.96
C TYR A 218 -11.89 -9.74 11.69
N LYS A 219 -11.80 -10.29 12.90
CA LYS A 219 -10.62 -10.17 13.76
C LYS A 219 -9.91 -11.49 13.84
N LEU A 220 -8.62 -11.49 13.51
CA LEU A 220 -7.72 -12.60 13.75
C LEU A 220 -7.02 -12.37 15.09
N TYR A 221 -7.07 -13.36 15.98
CA TYR A 221 -6.36 -13.36 17.25
C TYR A 221 -5.36 -14.51 17.28
N LEU A 222 -4.10 -14.20 17.61
CA LEU A 222 -3.18 -15.26 18.00
C LEU A 222 -3.54 -15.75 19.41
N HIS A 223 -3.49 -17.07 19.61
CA HIS A 223 -3.64 -17.64 20.94
C HIS A 223 -2.59 -17.03 21.86
N LYS A 224 -3.01 -16.64 23.07
CA LYS A 224 -2.13 -16.05 24.08
C LYS A 224 -1.28 -17.17 24.70
N ASN A 225 -0.17 -17.47 24.05
CA ASN A 225 0.86 -18.39 24.54
C ASN A 225 2.24 -17.83 24.18
N LYS A 226 3.26 -18.26 24.92
CA LYS A 226 4.62 -17.74 24.80
C LYS A 226 5.24 -18.11 23.46
N GLU A 227 4.92 -19.28 22.92
CA GLU A 227 5.43 -19.79 21.65
C GLU A 227 5.05 -18.87 20.49
N ASN A 228 3.78 -18.47 20.40
CA ASN A 228 3.29 -17.52 19.41
C ASN A 228 4.01 -16.17 19.54
N LEU A 229 4.18 -15.63 20.75
CA LEU A 229 4.85 -14.33 20.94
C LEU A 229 6.32 -14.38 20.49
N ILE A 230 7.04 -15.45 20.85
CA ILE A 230 8.44 -15.66 20.44
C ILE A 230 8.54 -15.83 18.93
N LEU A 231 7.69 -16.67 18.33
CA LEU A 231 7.65 -16.90 16.90
C LEU A 231 7.33 -15.61 16.13
N PHE A 232 6.36 -14.83 16.61
CA PHE A 232 5.98 -13.54 16.03
C PHE A 232 7.15 -12.56 16.01
N LYS A 233 7.88 -12.46 17.13
CA LYS A 233 9.11 -11.65 17.21
C LYS A 233 10.20 -12.19 16.29
N LYS A 234 10.40 -13.51 16.24
CA LYS A 234 11.43 -14.17 15.41
C LYS A 234 11.21 -13.90 13.92
N LEU A 235 9.96 -13.88 13.47
CA LEU A 235 9.60 -13.58 12.08
C LEU A 235 9.59 -12.06 11.77
N GLY A 236 9.76 -11.21 12.79
CA GLY A 236 9.83 -9.76 12.61
C GLY A 236 8.50 -9.14 12.17
N LEU A 237 7.36 -9.68 12.63
CA LEU A 237 6.03 -9.20 12.22
C LEU A 237 5.62 -7.88 12.90
N PHE A 238 6.44 -7.38 13.84
CA PHE A 238 6.45 -5.98 14.30
C PHE A 238 7.90 -5.51 14.38
N GLU A 239 8.29 -4.61 13.49
CA GLU A 239 9.62 -4.01 13.44
C GLU A 239 9.53 -2.49 13.50
N LYS A 240 8.63 -1.86 12.73
CA LYS A 240 8.66 -0.41 12.46
C LYS A 240 7.41 0.37 12.88
N ALA A 241 6.28 -0.29 13.10
CA ALA A 241 5.05 0.39 13.50
C ALA A 241 5.10 0.87 14.95
N TYR A 242 4.38 1.96 15.16
CA TYR A 242 4.03 2.46 16.48
C TYR A 242 2.63 2.02 16.87
N VAL A 243 2.39 1.98 18.18
CA VAL A 243 1.05 1.87 18.72
C VAL A 243 0.34 3.22 18.56
N THR A 244 -0.81 3.23 17.91
CA THR A 244 -1.57 4.46 17.60
C THR A 244 -2.59 4.82 18.69
N HIS A 245 -3.05 3.84 19.48
CA HIS A 245 -4.10 4.02 20.48
C HIS A 245 -3.80 3.32 21.82
N GLY A 246 -4.43 3.79 22.89
CA GLY A 246 -4.36 3.18 24.22
C GLY A 246 -3.10 3.53 25.02
N LYS A 247 -2.86 2.78 26.11
CA LYS A 247 -1.80 3.06 27.11
C LYS A 247 -0.39 3.11 26.52
N ASN A 248 -0.15 2.36 25.45
CA ASN A 248 1.16 2.26 24.80
C ASN A 248 1.33 3.21 23.61
N LYS A 249 0.40 4.16 23.39
CA LYS A 249 0.44 5.10 22.26
C LYS A 249 1.83 5.76 22.14
N GLY A 250 2.38 5.76 20.92
CA GLY A 250 3.70 6.32 20.62
C GLY A 250 4.88 5.37 20.87
N ARG A 251 4.68 4.22 21.53
CA ARG A 251 5.72 3.18 21.66
C ARG A 251 5.80 2.32 20.40
N LYS A 252 6.98 1.80 20.06
CA LYS A 252 7.11 0.80 18.98
C LYS A 252 6.37 -0.47 19.36
N LYS A 253 5.62 -1.07 18.43
CA LYS A 253 4.92 -2.34 18.63
C LYS A 253 5.90 -3.45 19.06
N LEU A 254 7.12 -3.43 18.53
CA LEU A 254 8.19 -4.37 18.90
C LEU A 254 8.56 -4.30 20.39
N ASP A 255 8.59 -3.11 21.00
CA ASP A 255 8.98 -2.98 22.41
C ASP A 255 7.86 -3.44 23.34
N VAL A 256 6.61 -3.17 22.95
CA VAL A 256 5.42 -3.72 23.62
C VAL A 256 5.41 -5.25 23.52
N LEU A 257 5.80 -5.81 22.38
CA LEU A 257 5.93 -7.26 22.20
C LEU A 257 7.04 -7.87 23.08
N LYS A 258 8.20 -7.21 23.21
CA LYS A 258 9.26 -7.67 24.11
C LYS A 258 8.79 -7.69 25.57
N GLU A 259 8.03 -6.68 25.97
CA GLU A 259 7.43 -6.60 27.31
C GLU A 259 6.40 -7.73 27.54
N ALA A 260 5.55 -7.99 26.55
CA ALA A 260 4.61 -9.11 26.55
C ALA A 260 5.32 -10.46 26.80
N ILE A 261 6.42 -10.72 26.10
CA ILE A 261 7.21 -11.95 26.25
C ILE A 261 7.81 -12.05 27.65
N LYS A 262 8.33 -10.94 28.22
CA LYS A 262 8.90 -10.92 29.57
C LYS A 262 7.85 -11.23 30.65
N ASN A 263 6.66 -10.67 30.51
CA ASN A 263 5.58 -10.84 31.48
C ASN A 263 4.90 -12.22 31.42
N HIS A 264 5.05 -12.96 30.31
CA HIS A 264 4.55 -14.35 30.24
C HIS A 264 5.43 -15.35 31.02
N ASN A 265 6.61 -14.93 31.51
CA ASN A 265 7.52 -15.75 32.32
C ASN A 265 7.36 -15.55 33.84
N LYS A 266 6.46 -14.65 34.24
CA LYS A 266 6.11 -14.41 35.64
C LYS A 266 4.78 -15.09 35.91
#